data_AF-A0A5B8C3B9-F1
#
_entry.id   AF-A0A5B8C3B9-F1
#
_cell.length_a   1.000
_cell.length_b   1.000
_cell.length_c   1.000
_cell.angle_alpha   90.00
_cell.angle_beta   90.00
_cell.angle_gamma   90.00
#
_symmetry.space_group_name_H-M   'P 1'
#
loop_
_entity.id
_entity.type
_entity.pdbx_description
1 polymer ?
#
loop_
_entity_poly.entity_id
_entity_poly.type
_entity_poly.pdbx_seq_one_letter_code
_entity_poly.pdbx_strand_id
1 'polypeptide(L)'
;MKRPPLGVRARWRLSPAGHSLRTTTKTEKSRRVVPLSPAAVTILGTVRERQKIERRSAGSAWVQTPYVFTTETGQPSDPRDALRALKAAAKRANLPGVGLHTLRHLAASVMLENGVPLKVVS
;
A
#
# COMPACT_ATOMS: atom_id res chain seq x y z
N MET A 1 16.17 10.59 -22.78
CA MET A 1 15.08 11.15 -21.96
C MET A 1 14.69 10.14 -20.86
N LYS A 2 15.18 10.31 -19.62
CA LYS A 2 14.75 9.45 -18.50
C LYS A 2 13.39 9.93 -18.00
N ARG A 3 12.34 9.12 -18.18
CA ARG A 3 11.01 9.37 -17.58
C ARG A 3 11.17 9.45 -16.05
N PRO A 4 10.58 10.45 -15.36
CA PRO A 4 10.63 10.50 -13.92
C PRO A 4 9.97 9.24 -13.33
N PRO A 5 10.52 8.66 -12.25
CA PRO A 5 9.93 7.48 -11.62
C PRO A 5 8.52 7.84 -11.11
N LEU A 6 7.55 6.98 -11.42
CA LEU A 6 6.21 7.11 -10.87
C LEU A 6 6.31 6.95 -9.34
N GLY A 7 5.85 7.97 -8.62
CA GLY A 7 5.97 8.06 -7.18
C GLY A 7 4.61 8.13 -6.52
N VAL A 8 4.42 7.35 -5.45
CA VAL A 8 3.24 7.47 -4.59
C VAL A 8 3.56 8.35 -3.39
N ARG A 9 2.60 9.22 -3.04
CA ARG A 9 2.68 10.08 -1.86
C ARG A 9 1.79 9.51 -0.76
N ALA A 10 2.40 8.92 0.26
CA ALA A 10 1.67 8.51 1.46
C ALA A 10 1.26 9.77 2.25
N ARG A 11 -0.04 10.04 2.36
CA ARG A 11 -0.58 11.22 3.06
C ARG A 11 -1.07 10.90 4.48
N TRP A 12 -1.40 9.65 4.77
CA TRP A 12 -2.13 9.25 5.98
C TRP A 12 -1.46 8.04 6.67
N ARG A 13 -1.53 7.98 8.01
CA ARG A 13 -1.11 6.84 8.83
C ARG A 13 -2.26 6.45 9.77
N LEU A 14 -2.41 5.15 10.04
CA LEU A 14 -3.38 4.61 11.00
C LEU A 14 -2.92 4.80 12.44
N SER A 15 -3.84 5.20 13.32
CA SER A 15 -3.65 5.20 14.78
C SER A 15 -3.93 3.79 15.34
N PRO A 16 -3.29 3.36 16.44
CA PRO A 16 -3.48 2.02 17.03
C PRO A 16 -4.91 1.74 17.50
N ALA A 17 -5.69 2.79 17.80
CA ALA A 17 -7.10 2.71 18.14
C ALA A 17 -7.92 2.80 16.84
N GLY A 18 -8.41 1.65 16.37
CA GLY A 18 -9.00 1.40 15.04
C GLY A 18 -10.24 2.19 14.61
N HIS A 19 -10.41 3.44 15.02
CA HIS A 19 -11.56 4.27 14.66
C HIS A 19 -11.22 5.71 14.24
N SER A 20 -9.94 6.11 14.18
CA SER A 20 -9.57 7.43 13.63
C SER A 20 -8.30 7.36 12.80
N LEU A 21 -8.48 7.49 11.48
CA LEU A 21 -7.44 7.62 10.45
C LEU A 21 -6.84 9.04 10.36
N ARG A 22 -7.06 9.88 11.38
CA ARG A 22 -6.85 11.32 11.32
C ARG A 22 -5.67 11.76 12.18
N THR A 23 -4.47 11.28 11.87
CA THR A 23 -3.26 12.02 12.27
C THR A 23 -2.43 12.34 11.03
N THR A 24 -2.21 13.63 10.83
CA THR A 24 -1.19 14.11 9.90
C THR A 24 0.16 13.63 10.42
N THR A 25 1.06 13.22 9.51
CA THR A 25 2.43 12.86 9.89
C THR A 25 3.04 13.99 10.71
N LYS A 26 3.50 13.67 11.93
CA LYS A 26 3.97 14.60 12.97
C LYS A 26 5.11 15.54 12.52
N THR A 27 5.75 15.29 11.37
CA THR A 27 6.78 16.15 10.77
C THR A 27 6.75 16.12 9.23
N GLU A 28 7.06 17.25 8.60
CA GLU A 28 7.13 17.46 7.15
C GLU A 28 8.12 16.51 6.44
N LYS A 29 9.19 16.10 7.16
CA LYS A 29 10.20 15.13 6.72
C LYS A 29 9.66 13.73 6.40
N SER A 30 8.48 13.35 6.89
CA SER A 30 7.89 12.03 6.59
C SER A 30 7.21 11.95 5.21
N ARG A 31 7.03 13.09 4.51
CA ARG A 31 6.43 13.14 3.17
C ARG A 31 7.50 12.93 2.10
N ARG A 32 7.90 11.68 1.89
CA ARG A 32 8.85 11.32 0.82
C ARG A 32 8.12 10.74 -0.40
N VAL A 33 8.64 11.05 -1.58
CA VAL A 33 8.25 10.36 -2.82
C VAL A 33 8.99 9.03 -2.81
N VAL A 34 8.24 7.93 -2.77
CA VAL A 34 8.81 6.60 -2.87
C VAL A 34 8.77 6.18 -4.34
N PRO A 35 9.92 5.91 -4.98
CA PRO A 35 9.92 5.41 -6.34
C PRO A 35 9.24 4.04 -6.38
N LEU A 36 8.29 3.89 -7.30
CA LEU A 36 7.63 2.62 -7.55
C LEU A 36 8.41 1.83 -8.60
N SER A 37 8.53 0.52 -8.37
CA SER A 37 8.97 -0.39 -9.42
C SER A 37 7.91 -0.51 -10.52
N PRO A 38 8.31 -0.86 -11.77
CA PRO A 38 7.35 -1.13 -12.84
C PRO A 38 6.28 -2.16 -12.44
N ALA A 39 6.68 -3.21 -11.72
CA ALA A 39 5.76 -4.21 -11.20
C ALA A 39 4.72 -3.61 -10.23
N ALA A 40 5.14 -2.73 -9.32
CA ALA A 40 4.23 -2.06 -8.40
C ALA A 40 3.24 -1.14 -9.14
N VAL A 41 3.68 -0.45 -10.19
CA VAL A 41 2.80 0.36 -11.04
C VAL A 41 1.73 -0.51 -11.71
N THR A 42 2.12 -1.65 -12.27
CA THR A 42 1.19 -2.60 -12.89
C THR A 42 0.15 -3.10 -11.88
N ILE A 43 0.58 -3.48 -10.67
CA ILE A 43 -0.33 -3.94 -9.61
C ILE A 43 -1.29 -2.82 -9.18
N LEU A 44 -0.82 -1.58 -9.04
CA LEU A 44 -1.70 -0.46 -8.72
C LEU A 44 -2.69 -0.17 -9.86
N GLY A 45 -2.28 -0.40 -11.11
CA GLY A 45 -3.17 -0.35 -12.27
C GLY A 45 -4.29 -1.39 -12.19
N THR A 46 -4.00 -2.64 -11.84
CA THR A 46 -5.03 -3.68 -11.72
C THR A 46 -5.99 -3.39 -10.57
N VAL A 47 -5.50 -2.87 -9.44
CA VAL A 47 -6.36 -2.40 -8.34
C VAL A 47 -7.31 -1.30 -8.81
N ARG A 48 -6.82 -0.33 -9.58
CA ARG A 48 -7.65 0.75 -10.11
C ARG A 48 -8.75 0.24 -11.05
N GLU A 49 -8.44 -0.71 -11.94
CA GLU A 49 -9.45 -1.28 -12.83
C GLU A 49 -10.49 -2.10 -12.07
N ARG A 50 -10.06 -2.87 -11.07
CA ARG A 50 -10.95 -3.60 -10.17
C ARG A 50 -11.92 -2.66 -9.44
N GLN A 51 -11.42 -1.56 -8.89
CA GLN A 51 -12.27 -0.56 -8.22
C GLN A 51 -13.29 0.09 -9.15
N LYS A 52 -12.98 0.27 -10.45
CA LYS A 52 -13.98 0.76 -11.42
C LYS A 52 -15.11 -0.24 -11.64
N ILE A 53 -14.83 -1.53 -11.55
CA ILE A 53 -15.83 -2.60 -11.65
C ILE A 53 -16.65 -2.63 -10.36
N GLU A 54 -15.99 -2.67 -9.21
CA GLU A 54 -16.64 -2.65 -7.89
C GLU A 54 -17.53 -1.42 -7.71
N ARG A 55 -17.09 -0.24 -8.14
CA ARG A 55 -17.91 0.98 -8.14
C ARG A 55 -19.17 0.85 -8.99
N ARG A 56 -19.08 0.21 -10.16
CA ARG A 56 -20.23 -0.03 -11.03
C ARG A 56 -21.20 -1.03 -10.39
N SER A 57 -20.68 -2.07 -9.74
CA SER A 57 -21.48 -3.08 -9.05
C SER A 57 -22.13 -2.56 -7.77
N ALA A 58 -21.43 -1.72 -6.98
CA ALA A 58 -21.91 -1.18 -5.72
C ALA A 58 -22.93 -0.04 -5.90
N GLY A 59 -22.93 0.64 -7.05
CA GLY A 59 -23.90 1.68 -7.37
C GLY A 59 -23.95 2.78 -6.30
N SER A 60 -25.12 2.98 -5.69
CA SER A 60 -25.35 3.97 -4.63
C SER A 60 -24.66 3.65 -3.30
N ALA A 61 -24.26 2.40 -3.08
CA ALA A 61 -23.51 2.00 -1.88
C ALA A 61 -22.02 2.38 -1.96
N TRP A 62 -21.54 2.83 -3.12
CA TRP A 62 -20.14 3.23 -3.29
C TRP A 62 -19.85 4.57 -2.61
N VAL A 63 -18.89 4.57 -1.70
CA VAL A 63 -18.39 5.77 -1.03
C VAL A 63 -17.12 6.25 -1.70
N GLN A 64 -17.18 7.44 -2.29
CA GLN A 64 -16.01 8.05 -2.93
C GLN A 64 -15.02 8.53 -1.87
N THR A 65 -13.91 7.82 -1.72
CA THR A 65 -12.83 8.18 -0.79
C THR A 65 -11.52 8.48 -1.53
N PRO A 66 -10.60 9.28 -0.94
CA PRO A 66 -9.31 9.58 -1.55
C PRO A 66 -8.28 8.44 -1.40
N TYR A 67 -8.70 7.24 -0.97
CA TYR A 67 -7.81 6.13 -0.66
C TYR A 67 -7.58 5.22 -1.88
N VAL A 68 -6.36 4.67 -1.98
CA VAL A 68 -6.01 3.72 -3.05
C VAL A 68 -6.42 2.30 -2.69
N PHE A 69 -6.35 1.93 -1.41
CA PHE A 69 -6.80 0.62 -0.93
C PHE A 69 -8.15 0.77 -0.22
N THR A 70 -9.20 0.31 -0.89
CA THR A 70 -10.57 0.37 -0.41
C THR A 70 -11.19 -1.01 -0.34
N THR A 71 -12.29 -1.14 0.40
CA THR A 71 -13.21 -2.27 0.28
C THR A 71 -14.01 -2.15 -1.03
N GLU A 72 -14.83 -3.16 -1.32
CA GLU A 72 -15.70 -3.23 -2.50
C GLU A 72 -16.76 -2.10 -2.54
N THR A 73 -16.97 -1.41 -1.42
CA THR A 73 -17.87 -0.26 -1.27
C THR A 73 -17.13 1.08 -1.23
N GLY A 74 -15.82 1.10 -1.46
CA GLY A 74 -15.03 2.34 -1.51
C GLY A 74 -14.58 2.88 -0.15
N GLN A 75 -14.93 2.20 0.96
CA GLN A 75 -14.45 2.54 2.30
C GLN A 75 -12.97 2.18 2.48
N PRO A 76 -12.20 2.87 3.35
CA PRO A 76 -10.80 2.53 3.60
C PRO A 76 -10.67 1.10 4.14
N SER A 77 -9.71 0.34 3.62
CA SER A 77 -9.40 -1.00 4.13
C SER A 77 -8.74 -0.92 5.52
N ASP A 78 -9.14 -1.81 6.44
CA ASP A 78 -8.48 -1.94 7.73
C ASP A 78 -7.09 -2.59 7.55
N PRO A 79 -6.00 -2.03 8.09
CA PRO A 79 -4.68 -2.66 8.07
C PRO A 79 -4.63 -4.09 8.62
N ARG A 80 -5.57 -4.45 9.52
CA ARG A 80 -5.72 -5.81 10.05
C ARG A 80 -6.15 -6.78 8.96
N ASP A 81 -6.93 -6.33 7.97
CA ASP A 81 -7.32 -7.15 6.83
C ASP A 81 -6.12 -7.43 5.93
N ALA A 82 -5.26 -6.42 5.70
CA ALA A 82 -4.00 -6.62 4.99
C ALA A 82 -3.07 -7.61 5.71
N LEU A 83 -2.96 -7.52 7.04
CA LEU A 83 -2.20 -8.47 7.84
C LEU A 83 -2.81 -9.89 7.79
N ARG A 84 -4.14 -10.00 7.84
CA ARG A 84 -4.84 -11.29 7.76
C ARG A 84 -4.64 -11.94 6.39
N ALA A 85 -4.78 -11.17 5.32
CA ALA A 85 -4.53 -11.62 3.95
C ALA A 85 -3.08 -12.10 3.78
N LEU A 86 -2.11 -11.35 4.31
CA LEU A 86 -0.70 -11.74 4.29
C LEU A 86 -0.48 -13.05 5.06
N LYS A 87 -1.00 -13.17 6.28
CA LYS A 87 -0.87 -14.40 7.08
C LYS A 87 -1.50 -15.61 6.38
N ALA A 88 -2.64 -15.43 5.74
CA ALA A 88 -3.30 -16.49 4.96
C ALA A 88 -2.44 -16.92 3.76
N ALA A 89 -1.87 -15.97 3.02
CA ALA A 89 -0.95 -16.25 1.92
C ALA A 89 0.33 -16.93 2.40
N ALA A 90 0.93 -16.46 3.49
CA ALA A 90 2.13 -17.06 4.09
C ALA A 90 1.87 -18.49 4.57
N LYS A 91 0.71 -18.75 5.19
CA LYS A 91 0.30 -20.12 5.59
C LYS A 91 0.18 -21.04 4.38
N ARG A 92 -0.40 -20.57 3.27
CA ARG A 92 -0.48 -21.34 2.01
C ARG A 92 0.89 -21.61 1.39
N ALA A 93 1.84 -20.69 1.54
CA ALA A 93 3.22 -20.83 1.08
C ALA A 93 4.11 -21.59 2.09
N ASN A 94 3.56 -22.08 3.20
CA ASN A 94 4.28 -22.74 4.29
C ASN A 94 5.42 -21.89 4.91
N LEU A 95 5.22 -20.58 4.98
CA LEU A 95 6.17 -19.62 5.54
C LEU A 95 5.75 -19.17 6.96
N PRO A 96 6.42 -19.66 8.03
CA PRO A 96 6.14 -19.23 9.39
C PRO A 96 6.68 -17.82 9.67
N GLY A 97 6.05 -17.08 10.59
CA GLY A 97 6.58 -15.82 11.11
C GLY A 97 6.50 -14.59 10.18
N VAL A 98 5.82 -14.68 9.04
CA VAL A 98 5.70 -13.55 8.10
C VAL A 98 4.72 -12.50 8.60
N GLY A 99 5.21 -11.26 8.75
CA GLY A 99 4.40 -10.08 9.06
C GLY A 99 4.62 -8.93 8.06
N LEU A 100 3.87 -7.84 8.23
CA LEU A 100 4.00 -6.65 7.38
C LEU A 100 5.41 -6.02 7.45
N HIS A 101 6.06 -6.10 8.62
CA HIS A 101 7.44 -5.65 8.79
C HIS A 101 8.43 -6.52 8.00
N THR A 102 8.22 -7.84 7.96
CA THR A 102 9.02 -8.76 7.15
C THR A 102 8.98 -8.40 5.67
N LEU A 103 7.79 -8.07 5.14
CA LEU A 103 7.66 -7.59 3.76
C LEU A 103 8.41 -6.27 3.54
N ARG A 104 8.37 -5.35 4.51
CA ARG A 104 9.10 -4.09 4.41
C ARG A 104 10.63 -4.32 4.41
N HIS A 105 11.12 -5.25 5.23
CA HIS A 105 12.54 -5.62 5.23
C HIS A 105 12.94 -6.30 3.92
N LEU A 106 12.11 -7.22 3.42
CA LEU A 106 12.34 -7.87 2.13
C LEU A 106 12.38 -6.84 0.99
N ALA A 107 11.43 -5.91 0.95
CA ALA A 107 11.41 -4.85 -0.05
C ALA A 107 12.68 -3.98 0.02
N ALA A 108 13.17 -3.67 1.23
CA ALA A 108 14.42 -2.96 1.41
C ALA A 108 15.62 -3.76 0.89
N SER A 109 15.75 -5.05 1.25
CA SER A 109 16.81 -5.92 0.75
C SER A 109 16.80 -6.03 -0.77
N VAL A 110 15.63 -6.28 -1.38
CA VAL A 110 15.48 -6.36 -2.84
C VAL A 110 15.81 -5.03 -3.51
N MET A 111 15.42 -3.89 -2.92
CA MET A 111 15.81 -2.58 -3.45
C MET A 111 17.32 -2.38 -3.41
N LEU A 112 17.99 -2.77 -2.33
CA LEU A 112 19.45 -2.67 -2.19
C LEU A 112 20.18 -3.59 -3.18
N GLU A 113 19.71 -4.83 -3.36
CA GLU A 113 20.24 -5.78 -4.35
C GLU A 113 20.10 -5.24 -5.79
N ASN A 114 19.00 -4.54 -6.09
CA ASN A 114 18.79 -3.89 -7.39
C ASN A 114 19.52 -2.53 -7.53
N GLY A 115 20.46 -2.21 -6.63
CA GLY A 115 21.29 -1.01 -6.70
C GLY A 115 20.57 0.29 -6.37
N VAL A 116 19.42 0.24 -5.70
CA VAL A 116 18.73 1.45 -5.22
C VAL A 116 19.56 2.06 -4.08
N PRO A 117 19.96 3.34 -4.17
CA PRO A 117 20.77 3.97 -3.12
C PRO A 117 20.09 3.90 -1.75
N LEU A 118 20.86 3.57 -0.70
CA LEU A 118 20.40 3.44 0.69
C LEU A 118 19.57 4.64 1.17
N LYS A 119 19.90 5.84 0.68
CA LYS A 119 19.19 7.11 0.98
C LYS A 119 17.71 7.09 0.57
N VAL A 120 17.31 6.23 -0.36
CA VAL A 120 15.93 6.08 -0.86
C VAL A 120 15.17 5.02 -0.07
N VAL A 121 15.88 4.05 0.53
CA VAL A 121 15.31 2.90 1.24
C VAL A 121 14.98 3.24 2.71
N SER A 122 15.74 4.15 3.33
CA SER A 122 15.55 4.63 4.71
C SER A 122 14.30 5.50 4.88
#